data_AF-A0A4Q5X7V8-F1
#
_entry.id   AF-A0A4Q5X7V8-F1
#
_cell.length_a   1.000
_cell.length_b   1.000
_cell.length_c   1.000
_cell.angle_alpha   90.00
_cell.angle_beta   90.00
_cell.angle_gamma   90.00
#
_symmetry.space_group_name_H-M   'P 1'
#
loop_
_entity.id
_entity.type
_entity.pdbx_description
1 polymer ?
#
loop_
_entity_poly.entity_id
_entity_poly.type
_entity_poly.pdbx_seq_one_letter_code
_entity_poly.pdbx_strand_id
1 'polypeptide(L)'
;MFSQAGASAKLADQGVVPFPKPVIPKGKIDDDDAVKRAVWHFDHDAGATPNRITNLTCISRGMGKGRMVVATEVAVERAGIVTVQGTAIDLPLTPQFLLRKGYLRSGKLGSGASFLYPLPAEIDLSMSVTFGYDFNGGASAAPSVIPEDALDSFDFMPAPGNEPAKVTIGKGQKARVVAAPLRVIVCISFVTAKERADFEPGGLLGAGRVWPHVLIIANRDIAESSSSIHVKRPASHTIKDIEKDFDHSIHADMNLAIESSLFADNNNLIELGPGAPSPYWDDLFAWYEVAVNASTGAVRAVDPLEKGGSIAGAVSVLDTTQLAYTARNTPRVARQGAFDNIHVAPTMTSPRAAVHPGVGLDRIYMAPFCEHDCLHTHWRWATSNTVKPVFGWSQVSSDPRVPGQPYQVAGAPMVPANQSVTLTMTSPSSFRYDAKAVGKDGVNRSPAIPSGTFSIFFHHGMAYAISLSSAKIQFLDGVIDANAIRRNEPGVGATAMLHTPIRYWRLRFGGDDIFLTDADKVNERQKVVSRAKLLARASP
;
A
#
# COMPACT_ATOMS: atom_id res chain seq x y z
N MET A 1 -1.58 -11.09 20.60
CA MET A 1 -2.17 -10.96 19.24
C MET A 1 -3.03 -12.16 18.85
N PHE A 2 -2.75 -13.38 19.34
CA PHE A 2 -3.73 -14.48 19.37
C PHE A 2 -3.73 -15.08 20.79
N SER A 3 -4.72 -14.72 21.61
CA SER A 3 -4.95 -15.31 22.93
C SER A 3 -6.20 -16.19 22.99
N GLN A 4 -6.82 -16.51 21.85
CA GLN A 4 -7.85 -17.54 21.80
C GLN A 4 -7.21 -18.90 21.56
N ALA A 5 -7.10 -19.68 22.65
CA ALA A 5 -7.24 -21.14 22.81
C ALA A 5 -6.89 -22.11 21.65
N GLY A 6 -6.02 -21.74 20.71
CA GLY A 6 -5.39 -22.69 19.79
C GLY A 6 -4.15 -23.27 20.46
N ALA A 7 -4.08 -24.60 20.57
CA ALA A 7 -2.92 -25.31 21.10
C ALA A 7 -1.64 -24.82 20.39
N SER A 8 -0.77 -24.16 21.14
CA SER A 8 0.56 -23.76 20.71
C SER A 8 1.44 -25.01 20.79
N ALA A 9 1.49 -25.83 19.74
CA ALA A 9 2.47 -26.91 19.70
C ALA A 9 3.80 -26.41 19.12
N LYS A 10 4.90 -27.00 19.59
CA LYS A 10 6.28 -26.59 19.29
C LYS A 10 6.58 -26.73 17.80
N LEU A 11 7.29 -25.77 17.21
CA LEU A 11 7.63 -25.79 15.78
C LEU A 11 8.54 -26.99 15.42
N ALA A 12 9.42 -27.40 16.33
CA ALA A 12 10.24 -28.60 16.19
C ALA A 12 9.43 -29.91 16.21
N ASP A 13 8.28 -29.92 16.89
CA ASP A 13 7.41 -31.11 17.02
C ASP A 13 6.28 -31.13 15.99
N GLN A 14 6.03 -30.02 15.30
CA GLN A 14 4.86 -29.85 14.44
C GLN A 14 5.06 -30.31 12.99
N GLY A 15 6.28 -30.69 12.59
CA GLY A 15 6.61 -30.82 11.18
C GLY A 15 6.23 -29.56 10.40
N VAL A 16 6.32 -29.58 9.08
CA VAL A 16 5.64 -28.55 8.28
C VAL A 16 4.15 -28.78 8.45
N VAL A 17 3.47 -28.11 9.40
CA VAL A 17 2.00 -28.09 9.41
C VAL A 17 1.61 -27.42 8.10
N PRO A 18 1.08 -28.19 7.12
CA PRO A 18 0.75 -27.62 5.84
C PRO A 18 -0.27 -26.53 6.09
N PHE A 19 -0.09 -25.37 5.47
CA PHE A 19 -1.14 -24.38 5.46
C PHE A 19 -2.38 -25.07 4.88
N PRO A 20 -3.46 -25.24 5.65
CA PRO A 20 -4.60 -26.01 5.19
C PRO A 20 -5.16 -25.26 4.00
N LYS A 21 -5.04 -25.87 2.81
CA LYS A 21 -5.54 -25.27 1.57
C LYS A 21 -7.05 -25.07 1.76
N PRO A 22 -7.56 -23.83 1.79
CA PRO A 22 -8.99 -23.63 1.86
C PRO A 22 -9.63 -24.37 0.68
N VAL A 23 -10.80 -24.98 0.91
CA VAL A 23 -11.59 -25.55 -0.19
C VAL A 23 -12.18 -24.37 -0.92
N ILE A 24 -11.45 -23.88 -1.93
CA ILE A 24 -11.92 -22.77 -2.73
C ILE A 24 -12.90 -23.34 -3.76
N PRO A 25 -14.14 -22.85 -3.83
CA PRO A 25 -15.09 -23.28 -4.85
C PRO A 25 -14.49 -23.17 -6.25
N LYS A 26 -14.72 -24.18 -7.09
CA LYS A 26 -14.49 -24.07 -8.52
C LYS A 26 -15.70 -23.38 -9.15
N GLY A 27 -15.47 -22.36 -9.97
CA GLY A 27 -16.53 -21.64 -10.69
C GLY A 27 -16.95 -20.32 -10.03
N LYS A 28 -17.99 -19.71 -10.60
CA LYS A 28 -18.56 -18.43 -10.15
C LYS A 28 -19.16 -18.59 -8.75
N ILE A 29 -18.90 -17.62 -7.87
CA ILE A 29 -19.50 -17.53 -6.53
C ILE A 29 -20.56 -16.42 -6.55
N ASP A 30 -21.77 -16.68 -6.08
CA ASP A 30 -22.78 -15.62 -5.96
C ASP A 30 -22.39 -14.57 -4.90
N ASP A 31 -23.08 -13.43 -4.87
CA ASP A 31 -22.68 -12.31 -4.01
C ASP A 31 -22.85 -12.65 -2.52
N ASP A 32 -23.88 -13.44 -2.19
CA ASP A 32 -24.17 -13.87 -0.82
C ASP A 32 -23.12 -14.88 -0.33
N ASP A 33 -22.67 -15.77 -1.20
CA ASP A 33 -21.61 -16.73 -0.95
C ASP A 33 -20.26 -16.04 -0.82
N ALA A 34 -19.96 -14.99 -1.60
CA ALA A 34 -18.71 -14.24 -1.49
C ALA A 34 -18.56 -13.60 -0.09
N VAL A 35 -19.66 -13.15 0.50
CA VAL A 35 -19.68 -12.64 1.89
C VAL A 35 -19.44 -13.76 2.90
N LYS A 36 -19.90 -14.98 2.64
CA LYS A 36 -19.82 -16.11 3.59
C LYS A 36 -18.55 -16.93 3.47
N ARG A 37 -17.94 -17.00 2.29
CA ARG A 37 -16.80 -17.87 1.97
C ARG A 37 -15.48 -17.12 1.96
N ALA A 38 -14.39 -17.88 1.93
CA ALA A 38 -13.07 -17.35 1.67
C ALA A 38 -12.95 -16.89 0.21
N VAL A 39 -12.51 -15.66 0.00
CA VAL A 39 -12.28 -15.05 -1.32
C VAL A 39 -10.80 -14.91 -1.62
N TRP A 40 -9.94 -14.99 -0.60
CA TRP A 40 -8.49 -14.93 -0.71
C TRP A 40 -7.84 -16.31 -0.62
N HIS A 41 -6.69 -16.46 -1.26
CA HIS A 41 -5.78 -17.59 -1.08
C HIS A 41 -4.34 -17.15 -1.30
N PHE A 42 -3.40 -17.74 -0.56
CA PHE A 42 -1.97 -17.68 -0.82
C PHE A 42 -1.29 -18.95 -0.31
N ASP A 43 -0.15 -19.27 -0.90
CA ASP A 43 0.71 -20.38 -0.47
C ASP A 43 1.87 -19.85 0.40
N HIS A 44 2.27 -20.63 1.40
CA HIS A 44 3.38 -20.28 2.30
C HIS A 44 4.15 -21.52 2.76
N ASP A 45 5.46 -21.51 2.51
CA ASP A 45 6.40 -22.53 2.99
C ASP A 45 7.26 -21.97 4.13
N ALA A 46 6.94 -22.36 5.37
CA ALA A 46 7.68 -21.91 6.54
C ALA A 46 9.07 -22.57 6.67
N GLY A 47 9.26 -23.74 6.07
CA GLY A 47 10.49 -24.51 6.17
C GLY A 47 11.56 -24.04 5.17
N ALA A 48 11.15 -23.45 4.05
CA ALA A 48 12.06 -22.91 3.05
C ALA A 48 12.13 -21.38 3.06
N THR A 49 10.98 -20.70 3.04
CA THR A 49 10.88 -19.24 2.84
C THR A 49 9.85 -18.61 3.80
N PRO A 50 10.11 -18.59 5.11
CA PRO A 50 9.13 -18.15 6.12
C PRO A 50 8.77 -16.66 6.04
N ASN A 51 9.51 -15.88 5.26
CA ASN A 51 9.31 -14.45 5.02
C ASN A 51 8.54 -14.14 3.73
N ARG A 52 7.93 -15.15 3.09
CA ARG A 52 7.36 -15.04 1.74
C ARG A 52 6.03 -15.78 1.62
N ILE A 53 5.08 -15.13 0.97
CA ILE A 53 3.90 -15.81 0.41
C ILE A 53 3.97 -15.79 -1.12
N THR A 54 3.37 -16.80 -1.73
CA THR A 54 3.27 -16.92 -3.20
C THR A 54 1.83 -17.18 -3.62
N ASN A 55 1.53 -17.00 -4.91
CA ASN A 55 0.21 -17.27 -5.48
C ASN A 55 -0.93 -16.57 -4.72
N LEU A 56 -0.73 -15.29 -4.38
CA LEU A 56 -1.78 -14.48 -3.77
C LEU A 56 -2.88 -14.25 -4.80
N THR A 57 -4.04 -14.85 -4.57
CA THR A 57 -5.21 -14.78 -5.43
C THR A 57 -6.43 -14.26 -4.69
N CYS A 58 -7.34 -13.63 -5.44
CA CYS A 58 -8.61 -13.11 -4.95
C CYS A 58 -9.74 -13.47 -5.92
N ILE A 59 -10.93 -13.76 -5.41
CA ILE A 59 -12.15 -13.88 -6.21
C ILE A 59 -12.74 -12.47 -6.37
N SER A 60 -12.79 -11.97 -7.60
CA SER A 60 -13.30 -10.63 -7.89
C SER A 60 -14.71 -10.69 -8.45
N ARG A 61 -15.64 -9.99 -7.78
CA ARG A 61 -17.06 -9.94 -8.19
C ARG A 61 -17.27 -9.12 -9.46
N GLY A 62 -16.59 -7.98 -9.57
CA GLY A 62 -16.59 -7.09 -10.74
C GLY A 62 -15.96 -7.73 -11.98
N MET A 63 -15.08 -8.71 -11.80
CA MET A 63 -14.48 -9.50 -12.89
C MET A 63 -15.15 -10.89 -13.02
N GLY A 64 -16.48 -10.90 -13.05
CA GLY A 64 -17.29 -12.08 -13.37
C GLY A 64 -17.11 -13.25 -12.41
N LYS A 65 -16.73 -12.95 -11.16
CA LYS A 65 -16.56 -13.91 -10.06
C LYS A 65 -15.44 -14.91 -10.33
N GLY A 66 -14.49 -14.54 -11.19
CA GLY A 66 -13.30 -15.34 -11.48
C GLY A 66 -12.21 -15.16 -10.42
N ARG A 67 -11.28 -16.12 -10.39
CA ARG A 67 -10.09 -16.05 -9.56
C ARG A 67 -9.00 -15.27 -10.29
N MET A 68 -8.49 -14.25 -9.62
CA MET A 68 -7.45 -13.36 -10.15
C MET A 68 -6.14 -13.57 -9.40
N VAL A 69 -5.03 -13.57 -10.13
CA VAL A 69 -3.69 -13.56 -9.54
C VAL A 69 -3.32 -12.11 -9.19
N VAL A 70 -3.47 -11.77 -7.91
CA VAL A 70 -3.16 -10.43 -7.40
C VAL A 70 -1.66 -10.22 -7.38
N ALA A 71 -0.93 -11.16 -6.78
CA ALA A 71 0.54 -11.17 -6.76
C ALA A 71 1.06 -12.60 -6.86
N THR A 72 2.10 -12.78 -7.68
CA THR A 72 2.86 -14.04 -7.73
C THR A 72 3.70 -14.23 -6.47
N GLU A 73 4.16 -13.13 -5.86
CA GLU A 73 4.96 -13.13 -4.65
C GLU A 73 4.76 -11.85 -3.84
N VAL A 74 4.71 -11.99 -2.52
CA VAL A 74 4.91 -10.90 -1.57
C VAL A 74 5.94 -11.39 -0.53
N ALA A 75 7.08 -10.71 -0.45
CA ALA A 75 8.20 -11.14 0.38
C ALA A 75 8.76 -9.99 1.22
N VAL A 76 9.14 -10.28 2.46
CA VAL A 76 9.97 -9.38 3.26
C VAL A 76 11.42 -9.72 2.95
N GLU A 77 12.08 -8.93 2.11
CA GLU A 77 13.45 -9.22 1.64
C GLU A 77 14.49 -8.95 2.73
N ARG A 78 14.28 -7.90 3.52
CA ARG A 78 15.22 -7.44 4.53
C ARG A 78 14.50 -6.97 5.79
N ALA A 79 15.12 -7.25 6.93
CA ALA A 79 14.84 -6.62 8.21
C ALA A 79 16.19 -6.32 8.87
N GLY A 80 16.28 -5.19 9.56
CA GLY A 80 17.54 -4.78 10.19
C GLY A 80 17.33 -3.72 11.26
N ILE A 81 18.36 -3.55 12.09
CA ILE A 81 18.44 -2.47 13.08
C ILE A 81 19.82 -1.81 13.04
N VAL A 82 19.91 -0.59 13.55
CA VAL A 82 21.17 0.05 13.92
C VAL A 82 21.14 0.32 15.41
N THR A 83 22.15 -0.13 16.14
CA THR A 83 22.25 0.13 17.59
C THR A 83 22.53 1.60 17.86
N VAL A 84 22.33 2.04 19.10
CA VAL A 84 22.69 3.42 19.51
C VAL A 84 24.19 3.73 19.36
N GLN A 85 25.04 2.70 19.26
CA GLN A 85 26.47 2.81 18.97
C GLN A 85 26.78 2.90 17.45
N GLY A 86 25.76 2.85 16.59
CA GLY A 86 25.92 2.92 15.13
C GLY A 86 26.24 1.57 14.47
N THR A 87 26.16 0.45 15.18
CA THR A 87 26.37 -0.88 14.59
C THR A 87 25.13 -1.31 13.82
N ALA A 88 25.25 -1.45 12.50
CA ALA A 88 24.21 -2.02 11.66
C ALA A 88 24.18 -3.55 11.79
N ILE A 89 22.98 -4.10 11.98
CA ILE A 89 22.74 -5.52 12.17
C ILE A 89 21.63 -5.95 11.22
N ASP A 90 21.95 -6.86 10.29
CA ASP A 90 20.95 -7.56 9.48
C ASP A 90 20.30 -8.68 10.30
N LEU A 91 18.99 -8.84 10.15
CA LEU A 91 18.17 -9.82 10.88
C LEU A 91 17.70 -10.91 9.89
N PRO A 92 18.43 -12.02 9.75
CA PRO A 92 18.16 -13.02 8.72
C PRO A 92 16.83 -13.75 8.97
N LEU A 93 15.87 -13.54 8.07
CA LEU A 93 14.51 -14.11 8.13
C LEU A 93 14.47 -15.57 7.66
N THR A 94 15.32 -16.42 8.24
CA THR A 94 15.49 -17.83 7.87
C THR A 94 14.78 -18.76 8.86
N PRO A 95 14.51 -20.02 8.48
CA PRO A 95 13.88 -21.00 9.37
C PRO A 95 14.61 -21.20 10.71
N GLN A 96 15.93 -21.00 10.74
CA GLN A 96 16.73 -21.12 11.96
C GLN A 96 16.27 -20.19 13.09
N PHE A 97 15.85 -18.97 12.76
CA PHE A 97 15.44 -17.96 13.75
C PHE A 97 13.92 -17.93 13.98
N LEU A 98 13.19 -18.87 13.38
CA LEU A 98 11.73 -18.93 13.47
C LEU A 98 11.30 -19.39 14.86
N LEU A 99 10.73 -18.49 15.66
CA LEU A 99 10.19 -18.80 16.98
C LEU A 99 8.77 -19.35 16.91
N ARG A 100 7.92 -18.71 16.11
CA ARG A 100 6.49 -19.03 16.10
C ARG A 100 5.86 -18.74 14.76
N LYS A 101 4.89 -19.58 14.40
CA LYS A 101 3.95 -19.34 13.30
C LYS A 101 2.52 -19.46 13.84
N GLY A 102 1.64 -18.60 13.36
CA GLY A 102 0.21 -18.64 13.65
C GLY A 102 -0.59 -18.33 12.40
N TYR A 103 -1.83 -18.80 12.33
CA TYR A 103 -2.74 -18.47 11.24
C TYR A 103 -4.18 -18.39 11.73
N LEU A 104 -4.98 -17.58 11.05
CA LEU A 104 -6.44 -17.58 11.15
C LEU A 104 -7.05 -17.80 9.78
N ARG A 105 -8.19 -18.51 9.75
CA ARG A 105 -8.98 -18.76 8.53
C ARG A 105 -10.17 -17.81 8.37
N SER A 106 -10.42 -17.00 9.38
CA SER A 106 -11.42 -15.94 9.39
C SER A 106 -11.28 -15.17 10.70
N GLY A 107 -11.86 -13.98 10.76
CA GLY A 107 -11.96 -13.21 11.99
C GLY A 107 -12.72 -11.92 11.78
N LYS A 108 -13.20 -11.32 12.88
CA LYS A 108 -13.82 -10.00 12.85
C LYS A 108 -13.07 -9.09 13.80
N LEU A 109 -12.61 -7.97 13.27
CA LEU A 109 -12.00 -6.90 14.03
C LEU A 109 -13.01 -5.76 14.15
N GLY A 110 -13.34 -5.39 15.39
CA GLY A 110 -14.11 -4.18 15.67
C GLY A 110 -13.26 -2.92 15.46
N SER A 111 -13.92 -1.78 15.32
CA SER A 111 -13.24 -0.48 15.32
C SER A 111 -12.41 -0.31 16.59
N GLY A 112 -11.13 0.03 16.45
CA GLY A 112 -10.21 0.23 17.56
C GLY A 112 -9.83 -1.03 18.34
N ALA A 113 -10.19 -2.24 17.85
CA ALA A 113 -9.88 -3.49 18.54
C ALA A 113 -8.37 -3.78 18.62
N SER A 114 -7.58 -3.17 17.74
CA SER A 114 -6.13 -3.28 17.72
C SER A 114 -5.51 -1.97 17.22
N PHE A 115 -4.35 -1.59 17.76
CA PHE A 115 -3.59 -0.46 17.22
C PHE A 115 -3.07 -0.72 15.80
N LEU A 116 -2.88 -1.99 15.43
CA LEU A 116 -2.47 -2.40 14.06
C LEU A 116 -3.64 -2.43 13.08
N TYR A 117 -4.85 -2.58 13.60
CA TYR A 117 -6.08 -2.69 12.80
C TYR A 117 -7.17 -1.84 13.46
N PRO A 118 -7.01 -0.51 13.44
CA PRO A 118 -7.93 0.41 14.10
C PRO A 118 -9.25 0.56 13.35
N LEU A 119 -9.28 0.21 12.05
CA LEU A 119 -10.50 0.15 11.26
C LEU A 119 -11.17 -1.22 11.42
N PRO A 120 -12.52 -1.27 11.39
CA PRO A 120 -13.22 -2.54 11.36
C PRO A 120 -12.83 -3.34 10.11
N ALA A 121 -12.62 -4.64 10.28
CA ALA A 121 -12.24 -5.52 9.20
C ALA A 121 -12.82 -6.92 9.38
N GLU A 122 -13.23 -7.53 8.29
CA GLU A 122 -13.53 -8.96 8.24
C GLU A 122 -12.31 -9.65 7.67
N ILE A 123 -11.51 -10.24 8.56
CA ILE A 123 -10.33 -11.01 8.18
C ILE A 123 -10.81 -12.23 7.41
N ASP A 124 -10.26 -12.43 6.22
CA ASP A 124 -10.50 -13.61 5.43
C ASP A 124 -9.43 -14.66 5.72
N LEU A 125 -8.16 -14.34 5.48
CA LEU A 125 -7.03 -15.18 5.89
C LEU A 125 -6.01 -14.33 6.63
N SER A 126 -5.38 -14.90 7.66
CA SER A 126 -4.21 -14.27 8.26
C SER A 126 -3.13 -15.29 8.60
N MET A 127 -1.90 -14.84 8.54
CA MET A 127 -0.73 -15.58 8.99
C MET A 127 0.21 -14.62 9.69
N SER A 128 0.81 -15.06 10.78
CA SER A 128 1.91 -14.38 11.46
C SER A 128 3.11 -15.30 11.59
N VAL A 129 4.31 -14.79 11.31
CA VAL A 129 5.58 -15.48 11.43
C VAL A 129 6.51 -14.62 12.28
N THR A 130 7.00 -15.16 13.39
CA THR A 130 7.80 -14.45 14.37
C THR A 130 9.21 -15.02 14.42
N PHE A 131 10.19 -14.17 14.20
CA PHE A 131 11.62 -14.46 14.30
C PHE A 131 12.20 -13.84 15.56
N GLY A 132 13.20 -14.50 16.14
CA GLY A 132 13.87 -14.04 17.35
C GLY A 132 15.37 -14.17 17.27
N TYR A 133 16.06 -13.12 17.69
CA TYR A 133 17.51 -13.01 17.64
C TYR A 133 18.04 -12.65 19.03
N ASP A 134 19.02 -13.42 19.49
CA ASP A 134 19.78 -13.16 20.71
C ASP A 134 21.25 -12.86 20.35
N PHE A 135 21.77 -11.74 20.83
CA PHE A 135 23.14 -11.27 20.56
C PHE A 135 24.01 -11.44 21.81
N ASN A 136 24.31 -12.70 22.13
CA ASN A 136 25.21 -13.11 23.20
C ASN A 136 26.64 -12.60 22.92
N GLY A 137 27.10 -11.61 23.69
CA GLY A 137 28.37 -10.92 23.44
C GLY A 137 28.22 -9.48 22.92
N GLY A 138 26.98 -9.00 22.77
CA GLY A 138 26.68 -7.63 22.35
C GLY A 138 26.43 -7.48 20.86
N ALA A 139 26.22 -6.24 20.42
CA ALA A 139 25.78 -5.88 19.07
C ALA A 139 26.70 -6.34 17.92
N SER A 140 27.96 -6.62 18.21
CA SER A 140 28.95 -7.07 17.22
C SER A 140 29.01 -8.60 17.08
N ALA A 141 28.29 -9.33 17.93
CA ALA A 141 28.20 -10.78 17.84
C ALA A 141 27.27 -11.20 16.68
N ALA A 142 27.52 -12.39 16.12
CA ALA A 142 26.57 -13.00 15.20
C ALA A 142 25.24 -13.30 15.93
N PRO A 143 24.08 -13.11 15.28
CA PRO A 143 22.80 -13.46 15.89
C PRO A 143 22.74 -14.95 16.19
N SER A 144 22.21 -15.29 17.36
CA SER A 144 21.90 -16.65 17.78
C SER A 144 20.39 -16.80 18.01
N VAL A 145 19.90 -18.04 18.08
CA VAL A 145 18.49 -18.32 18.38
C VAL A 145 18.21 -17.97 19.83
N ILE A 146 17.07 -17.31 20.10
CA ILE A 146 16.63 -17.03 21.47
C ILE A 146 16.37 -18.36 22.20
N PRO A 147 16.98 -18.59 23.38
CA PRO A 147 16.68 -19.77 24.20
C PRO A 147 15.19 -19.84 24.57
N GLU A 148 14.60 -21.04 24.55
CA GLU A 148 13.16 -21.22 24.80
C GLU A 148 12.75 -20.71 26.19
N ASP A 149 13.58 -20.94 27.20
CA ASP A 149 13.38 -20.48 28.58
C ASP A 149 13.50 -18.95 28.73
N ALA A 150 14.15 -18.27 27.79
CA ALA A 150 14.25 -16.81 27.81
C ALA A 150 12.94 -16.13 27.40
N LEU A 151 12.02 -16.81 26.71
CA LEU A 151 10.75 -16.20 26.26
C LEU A 151 9.80 -15.88 27.43
N ASP A 152 9.90 -16.66 28.51
CA ASP A 152 9.10 -16.49 29.72
C ASP A 152 9.81 -15.62 30.76
N SER A 153 11.01 -15.09 30.45
CA SER A 153 11.76 -14.27 31.38
C SER A 153 11.12 -12.89 31.54
N PHE A 154 11.06 -12.39 32.77
CA PHE A 154 10.47 -11.08 33.09
C PHE A 154 11.21 -9.91 32.41
N ASP A 155 12.46 -10.14 32.01
CA ASP A 155 13.34 -9.18 31.34
C ASP A 155 13.46 -9.42 29.82
N PHE A 156 12.61 -10.27 29.25
CA PHE A 156 12.66 -10.62 27.82
C PHE A 156 12.51 -9.39 26.93
N MET A 157 11.42 -8.62 27.15
CA MET A 157 11.12 -7.34 26.50
C MET A 157 10.57 -6.38 27.56
N PRO A 158 11.24 -5.24 27.84
CA PRO A 158 10.72 -4.26 28.77
C PRO A 158 9.46 -3.61 28.22
N ALA A 159 8.55 -3.17 29.12
CA ALA A 159 7.51 -2.24 28.71
C ALA A 159 8.17 -0.91 28.29
N PRO A 160 7.63 -0.22 27.27
CA PRO A 160 8.22 1.06 26.84
C PRO A 160 8.27 2.06 27.99
N GLY A 161 9.39 2.76 28.08
CA GLY A 161 9.64 3.75 29.13
C GLY A 161 10.13 3.14 30.45
N ASN A 162 10.18 1.81 30.60
CA ASN A 162 10.88 1.20 31.72
C ASN A 162 12.39 1.38 31.53
N GLU A 163 13.01 2.16 32.42
CA GLU A 163 14.47 2.21 32.47
C GLU A 163 15.03 0.83 32.88
N PRO A 164 16.17 0.40 32.32
CA PRO A 164 16.90 -0.75 32.85
C PRO A 164 17.11 -0.60 34.36
N ALA A 165 17.02 -1.71 35.10
CA ALA A 165 17.26 -1.69 36.54
C ALA A 165 18.65 -1.09 36.84
N LYS A 166 18.67 -0.01 37.63
CA LYS A 166 19.92 0.64 38.05
C LYS A 166 20.61 -0.26 39.08
N VAL A 167 21.83 -0.68 38.78
CA VAL A 167 22.67 -1.41 39.73
C VAL A 167 23.50 -0.41 40.54
N THR A 168 23.22 -0.28 41.83
CA THR A 168 24.04 0.52 42.75
C THR A 168 25.10 -0.36 43.38
N ILE A 169 26.38 -0.08 43.12
CA ILE A 169 27.51 -0.78 43.73
C ILE A 169 28.05 0.09 44.87
N GLY A 170 28.10 -0.46 46.09
CA GLY A 170 28.61 0.26 47.26
C GLY A 170 30.09 0.66 47.10
N LYS A 171 30.49 1.76 47.74
CA LYS A 171 31.89 2.24 47.71
C LYS A 171 32.83 1.13 48.21
N GLY A 172 33.81 0.76 47.41
CA GLY A 172 34.78 -0.31 47.72
C GLY A 172 34.28 -1.73 47.46
N GLN A 173 33.02 -1.92 47.06
CA GLN A 173 32.50 -3.23 46.65
C GLN A 173 32.75 -3.46 45.15
N LYS A 174 32.93 -4.72 44.78
CA LYS A 174 32.93 -5.17 43.40
C LYS A 174 31.68 -6.03 43.20
N ALA A 175 30.90 -5.74 42.17
CA ALA A 175 29.80 -6.58 41.73
C ALA A 175 30.03 -6.98 40.27
N ARG A 176 29.73 -8.23 39.94
CA ARG A 176 29.64 -8.67 38.55
C ARG A 176 28.23 -8.41 38.06
N VAL A 177 28.09 -7.47 37.12
CA VAL A 177 26.81 -7.20 36.47
C VAL A 177 26.77 -7.94 35.15
N VAL A 178 25.79 -8.82 34.98
CA VAL A 178 25.52 -9.48 33.70
C VAL A 178 24.34 -8.76 33.08
N ALA A 179 24.60 -7.95 32.05
CA ALA A 179 23.52 -7.32 31.30
C ALA A 179 22.83 -8.39 30.44
N ALA A 180 21.49 -8.41 30.45
CA ALA A 180 20.72 -9.23 29.52
C ALA A 180 21.14 -8.92 28.08
N PRO A 181 21.35 -9.91 27.20
CA PRO A 181 21.82 -9.67 25.84
C PRO A 181 20.83 -8.79 25.06
N LEU A 182 21.29 -8.17 23.97
CA LEU A 182 20.38 -7.53 23.04
C LEU A 182 19.50 -8.62 22.41
N ARG A 183 18.19 -8.42 22.47
CA ARG A 183 17.20 -9.28 21.84
C ARG A 183 16.34 -8.48 20.90
N VAL A 184 16.08 -9.05 19.74
CA VAL A 184 15.25 -8.45 18.70
C VAL A 184 14.21 -9.45 18.26
N ILE A 185 12.97 -9.00 18.12
CA ILE A 185 11.88 -9.77 17.56
C ILE A 185 11.41 -9.10 16.28
N VAL A 186 11.29 -9.90 15.23
CA VAL A 186 10.68 -9.49 13.96
C VAL A 186 9.41 -10.31 13.77
N CYS A 187 8.26 -9.65 13.68
CA CYS A 187 6.99 -10.29 13.37
C CYS A 187 6.53 -9.85 11.98
N ILE A 188 6.37 -10.81 11.08
CA ILE A 188 5.77 -10.60 9.77
C ILE A 188 4.33 -11.08 9.85
N SER A 189 3.39 -10.23 9.47
CA SER A 189 1.97 -10.56 9.42
C SER A 189 1.48 -10.37 7.99
N PHE A 190 0.91 -11.41 7.39
CA PHE A 190 0.20 -11.34 6.13
C PHE A 190 -1.28 -11.53 6.40
N VAL A 191 -2.06 -10.48 6.21
CA VAL A 191 -3.51 -10.51 6.48
C VAL A 191 -4.26 -10.08 5.23
N THR A 192 -5.27 -10.84 4.84
CA THR A 192 -6.22 -10.45 3.82
C THR A 192 -7.58 -10.19 4.45
N ALA A 193 -8.28 -9.18 3.97
CA ALA A 193 -9.61 -8.82 4.44
C ALA A 193 -10.63 -8.95 3.30
N LYS A 194 -11.86 -9.28 3.67
CA LYS A 194 -12.99 -9.24 2.74
C LYS A 194 -13.23 -7.82 2.22
N GLU A 195 -14.01 -7.76 1.16
CA GLU A 195 -14.36 -6.52 0.47
C GLU A 195 -14.99 -5.49 1.41
N ARG A 196 -14.50 -4.26 1.33
CA ARG A 196 -15.09 -3.08 1.99
C ARG A 196 -14.96 -1.86 1.08
N ALA A 197 -15.90 -0.93 1.23
CA ALA A 197 -15.93 0.35 0.51
C ALA A 197 -15.33 1.49 1.35
N ASP A 198 -14.21 1.22 2.03
CA ASP A 198 -13.53 2.20 2.89
C ASP A 198 -12.04 2.38 2.55
N PHE A 199 -11.59 1.81 1.44
CA PHE A 199 -10.20 1.94 0.98
C PHE A 199 -9.93 3.33 0.41
N GLU A 200 -10.89 3.90 -0.31
CA GLU A 200 -10.80 5.23 -0.91
C GLU A 200 -11.92 6.15 -0.40
N PRO A 201 -11.76 7.49 -0.52
CA PRO A 201 -12.61 8.45 0.16
C PRO A 201 -14.08 8.42 -0.27
N GLY A 202 -14.36 8.06 -1.52
CA GLY A 202 -15.68 8.07 -2.13
C GLY A 202 -16.52 6.82 -1.85
N GLY A 203 -15.93 5.74 -1.31
CA GLY A 203 -16.58 4.43 -1.17
C GLY A 203 -17.20 3.90 -2.47
N LEU A 204 -16.62 4.25 -3.61
CA LEU A 204 -16.84 3.75 -4.96
C LEU A 204 -16.30 2.33 -5.11
N LEU A 205 -15.09 2.11 -4.60
CA LEU A 205 -14.35 0.86 -4.78
C LEU A 205 -14.60 -0.09 -3.62
N GLY A 206 -15.25 -1.22 -3.91
CA GLY A 206 -15.22 -2.39 -3.07
C GLY A 206 -13.87 -3.09 -3.21
N ALA A 207 -12.99 -2.90 -2.22
CA ALA A 207 -11.64 -3.45 -2.25
C ALA A 207 -11.42 -4.44 -1.11
N GLY A 208 -10.71 -5.54 -1.39
CA GLY A 208 -10.17 -6.41 -0.37
C GLY A 208 -8.77 -5.96 0.00
N ARG A 209 -8.52 -5.77 1.29
CA ARG A 209 -7.21 -5.30 1.78
C ARG A 209 -6.23 -6.45 1.93
N VAL A 210 -4.95 -6.17 1.69
CA VAL A 210 -3.81 -7.06 1.94
C VAL A 210 -2.79 -6.30 2.77
N TRP A 211 -2.45 -6.81 3.93
CA TRP A 211 -1.57 -6.20 4.90
C TRP A 211 -0.34 -7.07 5.14
N PRO A 212 0.77 -6.86 4.41
CA PRO A 212 2.06 -7.48 4.70
C PRO A 212 2.83 -6.63 5.73
N HIS A 213 2.35 -6.62 6.98
CA HIS A 213 2.98 -5.85 8.05
C HIS A 213 4.30 -6.47 8.50
N VAL A 214 5.28 -5.62 8.79
CA VAL A 214 6.51 -6.02 9.50
C VAL A 214 6.61 -5.21 10.77
N LEU A 215 6.78 -5.90 11.89
CA LEU A 215 6.95 -5.29 13.21
C LEU A 215 8.32 -5.67 13.74
N ILE A 216 9.11 -4.67 14.15
CA ILE A 216 10.41 -4.88 14.80
C ILE A 216 10.35 -4.28 16.21
N ILE A 217 10.76 -5.05 17.20
CA ILE A 217 10.88 -4.60 18.61
C ILE A 217 12.20 -5.12 19.19
N ALA A 218 12.85 -4.28 20.00
CA ALA A 218 14.09 -4.61 20.67
C ALA A 218 13.96 -4.40 22.19
N ASN A 219 14.71 -5.19 22.96
CA ASN A 219 14.74 -5.05 24.42
C ASN A 219 15.69 -3.95 24.93
N ARG A 220 16.32 -3.23 24.00
CA ARG A 220 17.20 -2.08 24.25
C ARG A 220 16.89 -1.01 23.22
N ASP A 221 17.25 0.22 23.55
CA ASP A 221 17.16 1.34 22.62
C ASP A 221 17.99 1.05 21.36
N ILE A 222 17.46 1.42 20.20
CA ILE A 222 18.13 1.30 18.90
C ILE A 222 18.06 2.64 18.18
N ALA A 223 19.09 3.00 17.41
CA ALA A 223 19.08 4.23 16.63
C ALA A 223 18.06 4.16 15.48
N GLU A 224 17.95 2.99 14.86
CA GLU A 224 17.18 2.77 13.64
C GLU A 224 16.66 1.34 13.55
N SER A 225 15.56 1.18 12.84
CA SER A 225 15.11 -0.10 12.31
C SER A 225 14.67 0.07 10.86
N SER A 226 14.76 -0.99 10.06
CA SER A 226 14.42 -0.95 8.64
C SER A 226 13.81 -2.25 8.16
N SER A 227 12.96 -2.16 7.14
CA SER A 227 12.39 -3.31 6.45
C SER A 227 12.20 -3.03 4.96
N SER A 228 12.42 -4.06 4.14
CA SER A 228 12.16 -4.03 2.69
C SER A 228 11.11 -5.09 2.33
N ILE A 229 10.07 -4.68 1.61
CA ILE A 229 8.98 -5.57 1.17
C ILE A 229 8.88 -5.53 -0.34
N HIS A 230 8.98 -6.69 -0.99
CA HIS A 230 8.86 -6.84 -2.43
C HIS A 230 7.48 -7.38 -2.79
N VAL A 231 6.83 -6.71 -3.73
CA VAL A 231 5.51 -7.09 -4.27
C VAL A 231 5.67 -7.36 -5.75
N LYS A 232 5.41 -8.60 -6.16
CA LYS A 232 5.56 -9.06 -7.55
C LYS A 232 4.22 -9.48 -8.13
N ARG A 233 3.60 -8.61 -8.95
CA ARG A 233 2.44 -9.00 -9.76
C ARG A 233 2.87 -9.83 -10.97
N PRO A 234 1.97 -10.66 -11.54
CA PRO A 234 2.25 -11.25 -12.85
C PRO A 234 2.49 -10.14 -13.90
N ALA A 235 3.27 -10.44 -14.93
CA ALA A 235 3.51 -9.50 -16.02
C ALA A 235 2.26 -9.32 -16.91
N SER A 236 1.32 -10.26 -16.84
CA SER A 236 0.07 -10.21 -17.58
C SER A 236 -1.12 -10.63 -16.72
N HIS A 237 -2.29 -10.07 -17.00
CA HIS A 237 -3.53 -10.44 -16.32
C HIS A 237 -4.08 -11.79 -16.79
N THR A 238 -4.86 -12.44 -15.94
CA THR A 238 -5.47 -13.77 -16.21
C THR A 238 -6.94 -13.69 -16.63
N ILE A 239 -7.45 -12.49 -16.91
CA ILE A 239 -8.87 -12.28 -17.27
C ILE A 239 -9.27 -13.06 -18.52
N LYS A 240 -8.36 -13.27 -19.47
CA LYS A 240 -8.63 -14.02 -20.70
C LYS A 240 -9.02 -15.49 -20.45
N ASP A 241 -8.57 -16.07 -19.35
CA ASP A 241 -8.94 -17.44 -19.00
C ASP A 241 -10.39 -17.57 -18.51
N ILE A 242 -11.09 -16.44 -18.31
CA ILE A 242 -12.48 -16.34 -17.87
C ILE A 242 -13.46 -16.23 -19.07
N GLU A 243 -12.94 -16.18 -20.31
CA GLU A 243 -13.60 -15.73 -21.56
C GLU A 243 -14.87 -16.47 -22.02
N LYS A 244 -15.22 -17.66 -21.52
CA LYS A 244 -16.36 -18.42 -22.09
C LYS A 244 -17.75 -17.97 -21.62
N ASP A 245 -17.84 -17.29 -20.48
CA ASP A 245 -19.13 -16.94 -19.85
C ASP A 245 -19.23 -15.45 -19.47
N PHE A 246 -18.47 -14.58 -20.14
CA PHE A 246 -18.34 -13.16 -19.80
C PHE A 246 -19.00 -12.27 -20.86
N ASP A 247 -19.82 -11.31 -20.45
CA ASP A 247 -20.27 -10.24 -21.35
C ASP A 247 -19.06 -9.37 -21.70
N HIS A 248 -18.52 -9.60 -22.90
CA HIS A 248 -17.28 -9.01 -23.40
C HIS A 248 -17.26 -7.47 -23.39
N SER A 249 -18.40 -6.80 -23.27
CA SER A 249 -18.52 -5.36 -23.51
C SER A 249 -17.70 -4.47 -22.56
N ILE A 250 -17.47 -4.85 -21.30
CA ILE A 250 -16.80 -3.99 -20.32
C ILE A 250 -15.29 -4.28 -20.20
N HIS A 251 -14.86 -5.52 -20.54
CA HIS A 251 -13.50 -6.03 -20.24
C HIS A 251 -12.70 -6.50 -21.46
N ALA A 252 -13.30 -6.59 -22.65
CA ALA A 252 -12.60 -7.06 -23.87
C ALA A 252 -11.44 -6.14 -24.31
N ASP A 253 -11.43 -4.93 -23.77
CA ASP A 253 -10.53 -3.86 -24.16
C ASP A 253 -9.31 -3.72 -23.24
N MET A 254 -9.01 -4.72 -22.40
CA MET A 254 -7.77 -4.72 -21.61
C MET A 254 -6.57 -5.30 -22.39
N ASN A 255 -5.45 -4.59 -22.33
CA ASN A 255 -4.16 -5.10 -22.76
C ASN A 255 -3.66 -6.14 -21.76
N LEU A 256 -3.03 -7.19 -22.29
CA LEU A 256 -2.47 -8.26 -21.48
C LEU A 256 -1.48 -7.76 -20.41
N ALA A 257 -0.63 -6.80 -20.76
CA ALA A 257 0.45 -6.34 -19.90
C ALA A 257 -0.08 -5.56 -18.67
N ILE A 258 0.38 -5.98 -17.49
CA ILE A 258 0.20 -5.22 -16.25
C ILE A 258 1.35 -4.23 -16.10
N GLU A 259 1.00 -2.98 -15.79
CA GLU A 259 1.93 -1.88 -15.65
C GLU A 259 1.63 -1.04 -14.42
N SER A 260 2.60 -0.21 -14.04
CA SER A 260 2.51 0.63 -12.86
C SER A 260 2.37 2.10 -13.24
N SER A 261 1.65 2.83 -12.40
CA SER A 261 1.55 4.29 -12.44
C SER A 261 1.67 4.85 -11.02
N LEU A 262 2.33 5.99 -10.87
CA LEU A 262 2.48 6.73 -9.63
C LEU A 262 1.66 8.01 -9.69
N PHE A 263 1.01 8.37 -8.59
CA PHE A 263 0.17 9.58 -8.53
C PHE A 263 0.50 10.39 -7.29
N ALA A 264 0.57 11.71 -7.45
CA ALA A 264 0.61 12.66 -6.36
C ALA A 264 -0.76 13.33 -6.27
N ASP A 265 -1.39 13.23 -5.11
CA ASP A 265 -2.73 13.72 -4.86
C ASP A 265 -2.77 15.25 -4.87
N ASN A 266 -3.85 15.79 -5.41
CA ASN A 266 -4.08 17.23 -5.46
C ASN A 266 -4.58 17.77 -4.11
N ASN A 267 -3.78 18.62 -3.47
CA ASN A 267 -4.12 19.20 -2.17
C ASN A 267 -4.91 20.51 -2.26
N ASN A 268 -5.16 21.00 -3.46
CA ASN A 268 -6.10 22.11 -3.64
C ASN A 268 -7.51 21.56 -3.44
N LEU A 269 -8.26 22.15 -2.52
CA LEU A 269 -9.70 21.91 -2.40
C LEU A 269 -10.35 22.37 -3.71
N ILE A 270 -10.65 21.41 -4.57
CA ILE A 270 -11.63 21.63 -5.62
C ILE A 270 -12.95 21.29 -4.95
N GLU A 271 -13.69 22.32 -4.54
CA GLU A 271 -15.08 22.14 -4.18
C GLU A 271 -15.80 21.62 -5.43
N LEU A 272 -15.95 20.30 -5.52
CA LEU A 272 -16.85 19.67 -6.46
C LEU A 272 -18.27 19.99 -5.99
N GLY A 273 -18.70 21.23 -6.24
CA GLY A 273 -20.07 21.66 -5.95
C GLY A 273 -21.09 20.79 -6.71
N PRO A 274 -22.38 20.83 -6.33
CA PRO A 274 -23.43 20.17 -7.08
C PRO A 274 -23.41 20.62 -8.56
N GLY A 275 -23.05 19.72 -9.47
CA GLY A 275 -22.94 20.01 -10.91
C GLY A 275 -21.56 20.48 -11.38
N ALA A 276 -20.51 20.40 -10.55
CA ALA A 276 -19.14 20.48 -11.00
C ALA A 276 -18.85 19.36 -12.01
N PRO A 277 -18.02 19.62 -13.05
CA PRO A 277 -17.68 18.59 -14.03
C PRO A 277 -17.07 17.36 -13.34
N SER A 278 -17.23 16.18 -13.97
CA SER A 278 -16.57 14.95 -13.53
C SER A 278 -15.08 15.25 -13.30
N PRO A 279 -14.50 14.88 -12.14
CA PRO A 279 -13.16 15.31 -11.82
C PRO A 279 -12.18 14.67 -12.80
N TYR A 280 -11.47 15.50 -13.54
CA TYR A 280 -10.39 15.06 -14.39
C TYR A 280 -9.17 14.67 -13.54
N TRP A 281 -8.18 14.04 -14.16
CA TRP A 281 -6.96 13.65 -13.45
C TRP A 281 -6.20 14.85 -12.88
N ASP A 282 -6.25 16.03 -13.50
CA ASP A 282 -5.66 17.26 -12.96
C ASP A 282 -6.48 17.85 -11.78
N ASP A 283 -7.75 17.49 -11.67
CA ASP A 283 -8.56 17.78 -10.48
C ASP A 283 -8.17 16.88 -9.30
N LEU A 284 -7.94 15.58 -9.57
CA LEU A 284 -7.64 14.57 -8.55
C LEU A 284 -6.16 14.53 -8.16
N PHE A 285 -5.27 14.72 -9.13
CA PHE A 285 -3.83 14.56 -8.98
C PHE A 285 -3.11 15.85 -9.35
N ALA A 286 -2.12 16.19 -8.53
CA ALA A 286 -1.20 17.26 -8.86
C ALA A 286 -0.29 16.87 -10.03
N TRP A 287 0.20 15.63 -10.04
CA TRP A 287 0.93 15.07 -11.18
C TRP A 287 0.90 13.55 -11.08
N TYR A 288 1.30 12.89 -12.16
CA TYR A 288 1.35 11.44 -12.23
C TYR A 288 2.45 10.98 -13.19
N GLU A 289 2.91 9.75 -13.00
CA GLU A 289 3.84 9.09 -13.90
C GLU A 289 3.28 7.72 -14.28
N VAL A 290 3.06 7.49 -15.56
CA VAL A 290 2.59 6.20 -16.10
C VAL A 290 3.75 5.39 -16.67
N ALA A 291 3.52 4.09 -16.88
CA ALA A 291 4.53 3.16 -17.41
C ALA A 291 5.80 3.07 -16.55
N VAL A 292 5.69 3.30 -15.23
CA VAL A 292 6.87 3.28 -14.36
C VAL A 292 7.44 1.87 -14.27
N ASN A 293 8.76 1.77 -14.26
CA ASN A 293 9.49 0.52 -14.29
C ASN A 293 10.87 0.72 -13.65
N ALA A 294 11.76 -0.28 -13.71
CA ALA A 294 13.07 -0.21 -13.06
C ALA A 294 13.91 1.04 -13.46
N SER A 295 13.76 1.57 -14.68
CA SER A 295 14.46 2.78 -15.11
C SER A 295 13.92 4.06 -14.48
N THR A 296 12.75 4.03 -13.82
CA THR A 296 12.22 5.15 -13.05
C THR A 296 13.13 5.49 -11.86
N GLY A 297 13.87 4.50 -11.35
CA GLY A 297 14.73 4.64 -10.17
C GLY A 297 13.92 4.63 -8.87
N ALA A 298 14.62 4.97 -7.79
CA ALA A 298 14.03 5.07 -6.46
C ALA A 298 13.24 6.37 -6.31
N VAL A 299 12.06 6.27 -5.71
CA VAL A 299 11.13 7.39 -5.48
C VAL A 299 10.93 7.55 -3.98
N ARG A 300 11.22 8.74 -3.44
CA ARG A 300 10.93 9.04 -2.03
C ARG A 300 9.42 9.25 -1.87
N ALA A 301 8.74 8.30 -1.23
CA ALA A 301 7.29 8.30 -1.02
C ALA A 301 6.89 9.10 0.23
N VAL A 302 7.68 8.97 1.31
CA VAL A 302 7.50 9.70 2.57
C VAL A 302 8.87 10.11 3.10
N ASP A 303 8.96 11.36 3.57
CA ASP A 303 10.16 11.88 4.23
C ASP A 303 9.77 12.54 5.56
N PRO A 304 10.21 12.06 6.72
CA PRO A 304 9.85 12.66 8.01
C PRO A 304 10.36 14.10 8.18
N LEU A 305 11.32 14.55 7.35
CA LEU A 305 11.93 15.89 7.43
C LEU A 305 11.33 16.90 6.45
N GLU A 306 10.53 16.45 5.48
CA GLU A 306 9.90 17.33 4.50
C GLU A 306 8.86 18.23 5.18
N LYS A 307 8.98 19.54 4.99
CA LYS A 307 8.13 20.54 5.65
C LYS A 307 6.87 20.86 4.85
N GLY A 308 6.78 20.40 3.61
CA GLY A 308 5.73 20.77 2.67
C GLY A 308 6.08 22.08 1.96
N GLY A 309 5.06 22.79 1.47
CA GLY A 309 5.24 24.06 0.76
C GLY A 309 4.40 24.11 -0.51
N SER A 310 4.98 24.60 -1.61
CA SER A 310 4.30 24.63 -2.91
C SER A 310 5.31 24.35 -4.01
N ILE A 311 4.95 23.50 -4.98
CA ILE A 311 5.73 23.31 -6.20
C ILE A 311 5.14 24.24 -7.26
N ALA A 312 5.95 25.19 -7.72
CA ALA A 312 5.55 26.13 -8.75
C ALA A 312 5.38 25.43 -10.11
N GLY A 313 4.23 25.65 -10.76
CA GLY A 313 3.93 25.10 -12.09
C GLY A 313 3.99 23.57 -12.19
N ALA A 314 3.67 22.86 -11.11
CA ALA A 314 3.74 21.40 -11.07
C ALA A 314 2.66 20.72 -11.94
N VAL A 315 1.50 21.37 -12.05
CA VAL A 315 0.36 20.91 -12.85
C VAL A 315 0.17 21.90 -13.98
N SER A 316 -0.23 21.43 -15.15
CA SER A 316 -1.04 22.26 -16.04
C SER A 316 -2.48 21.79 -15.98
N VAL A 317 -3.36 22.73 -15.66
CA VAL A 317 -4.80 22.50 -15.60
C VAL A 317 -5.42 23.07 -16.87
N LEU A 318 -6.39 22.38 -17.45
CA LEU A 318 -7.15 22.94 -18.55
C LEU A 318 -8.02 24.09 -18.02
N ASP A 319 -7.69 25.32 -18.39
CA ASP A 319 -8.60 26.44 -18.25
C ASP A 319 -9.69 26.30 -19.31
N THR A 320 -10.87 25.84 -18.90
CA THR A 320 -12.01 25.62 -19.79
C THR A 320 -12.59 26.90 -20.38
N THR A 321 -12.30 28.06 -19.79
CA THR A 321 -12.73 29.36 -20.32
C THR A 321 -11.81 29.83 -21.45
N GLN A 322 -10.51 29.58 -21.31
CA GLN A 322 -9.51 29.94 -22.32
C GLN A 322 -9.22 28.81 -23.32
N LEU A 323 -9.73 27.60 -23.04
CA LEU A 323 -9.38 26.36 -23.73
C LEU A 323 -7.85 26.18 -23.82
N ALA A 324 -7.14 26.60 -22.78
CA ALA A 324 -5.69 26.64 -22.72
C ALA A 324 -5.18 26.04 -21.42
N TYR A 325 -3.99 25.43 -21.46
CA TYR A 325 -3.37 24.89 -20.27
C TYR A 325 -2.64 25.98 -19.50
N THR A 326 -3.01 26.14 -18.23
CA THR A 326 -2.36 27.10 -17.33
C THR A 326 -1.55 26.36 -16.29
N ALA A 327 -0.32 26.81 -16.06
CA ALA A 327 0.53 26.25 -15.01
C ALA A 327 -0.04 26.65 -13.64
N ARG A 328 -0.27 25.67 -12.77
CA ARG A 328 -0.77 25.87 -11.41
C ARG A 328 0.27 25.42 -10.39
N ASN A 329 0.41 26.21 -9.34
CA ASN A 329 1.20 25.84 -8.17
C ASN A 329 0.44 24.79 -7.36
N THR A 330 1.14 23.76 -6.87
CA THR A 330 0.52 22.70 -6.07
C THR A 330 1.02 22.77 -4.63
N PRO A 331 0.13 22.92 -3.65
CA PRO A 331 0.52 22.81 -2.25
C PRO A 331 0.97 21.39 -1.92
N ARG A 332 2.08 21.29 -1.20
CA ARG A 332 2.56 20.06 -0.55
C ARG A 332 2.37 20.19 0.95
N VAL A 333 2.01 19.08 1.58
CA VAL A 333 1.97 19.01 3.04
C VAL A 333 3.27 18.46 3.60
N ALA A 334 3.47 18.66 4.90
CA ALA A 334 4.58 18.06 5.61
C ALA A 334 4.62 16.54 5.37
N ARG A 335 5.83 16.03 5.20
CA ARG A 335 6.17 14.61 4.97
C ARG A 335 5.74 13.99 3.65
N GLN A 336 5.00 14.71 2.80
CA GLN A 336 4.60 14.22 1.48
C GLN A 336 5.85 14.05 0.60
N GLY A 337 6.08 12.86 0.03
CA GLY A 337 7.17 12.63 -0.91
C GLY A 337 6.87 13.15 -2.32
N ALA A 338 7.43 12.46 -3.32
CA ALA A 338 7.23 12.76 -4.74
C ALA A 338 5.89 12.24 -5.29
N PHE A 339 5.33 11.20 -4.68
CA PHE A 339 4.04 10.62 -5.03
C PHE A 339 3.36 10.14 -3.75
N ASP A 340 2.05 9.93 -3.80
CA ASP A 340 1.18 9.56 -2.68
C ASP A 340 0.66 8.12 -2.78
N ASN A 341 0.64 7.59 -3.99
CA ASN A 341 0.20 6.23 -4.25
C ASN A 341 0.83 5.61 -5.52
N ILE A 342 0.73 4.29 -5.59
CA ILE A 342 1.00 3.47 -6.77
C ILE A 342 -0.25 2.68 -7.14
N HIS A 343 -0.47 2.61 -8.44
CA HIS A 343 -1.47 1.77 -9.08
C HIS A 343 -0.76 0.77 -9.99
N VAL A 344 -1.00 -0.51 -9.81
CA VAL A 344 -0.47 -1.56 -10.68
C VAL A 344 -1.64 -2.28 -11.30
N ALA A 345 -1.82 -2.18 -12.61
CA ALA A 345 -2.99 -2.70 -13.33
C ALA A 345 -2.70 -2.93 -14.82
N PRO A 346 -3.54 -3.72 -15.53
CA PRO A 346 -3.55 -3.73 -16.99
C PRO A 346 -3.70 -2.33 -17.58
N THR A 347 -3.21 -2.11 -18.79
CA THR A 347 -3.66 -0.94 -19.57
C THR A 347 -4.89 -1.32 -20.39
N MET A 348 -5.62 -0.34 -20.91
CA MET A 348 -6.74 -0.57 -21.82
C MET A 348 -6.40 -0.11 -23.24
N THR A 349 -7.11 -0.64 -24.22
CA THR A 349 -7.07 -0.24 -25.62
C THR A 349 -8.47 0.13 -26.04
N SER A 350 -8.62 1.31 -26.62
CA SER A 350 -9.86 1.74 -27.25
C SER A 350 -10.29 0.74 -28.34
N PRO A 351 -11.60 0.54 -28.57
CA PRO A 351 -12.09 -0.28 -29.67
C PRO A 351 -11.40 0.09 -30.99
N ARG A 352 -11.03 -0.91 -31.79
CA ARG A 352 -10.19 -0.74 -33.01
C ARG A 352 -10.66 0.36 -33.97
N ALA A 353 -11.96 0.65 -34.01
CA ALA A 353 -12.52 1.71 -34.85
C ALA A 353 -12.14 3.14 -34.42
N ALA A 354 -11.64 3.33 -33.20
CA ALA A 354 -11.30 4.63 -32.62
C ALA A 354 -9.79 4.85 -32.41
N VAL A 355 -8.92 3.88 -32.76
CA VAL A 355 -7.48 4.02 -32.53
C VAL A 355 -6.85 4.94 -33.57
N HIS A 356 -6.69 6.23 -33.22
CA HIS A 356 -5.87 7.16 -33.99
C HIS A 356 -4.39 7.03 -33.57
N PRO A 357 -3.45 6.81 -34.52
CA PRO A 357 -2.02 6.79 -34.21
C PRO A 357 -1.59 8.09 -33.50
N GLY A 358 -0.80 7.95 -32.43
CA GLY A 358 -0.24 9.08 -31.68
C GLY A 358 -1.11 9.64 -30.55
N VAL A 359 -2.37 9.21 -30.42
CA VAL A 359 -3.29 9.70 -29.36
C VAL A 359 -3.21 8.87 -28.06
N GLY A 360 -2.50 7.73 -28.09
CA GLY A 360 -2.34 6.84 -26.94
C GLY A 360 -3.60 6.04 -26.60
N LEU A 361 -4.49 5.85 -27.57
CA LEU A 361 -5.72 5.07 -27.42
C LEU A 361 -5.47 3.56 -27.42
N ASP A 362 -4.28 3.12 -27.82
CA ASP A 362 -3.77 1.75 -27.73
C ASP A 362 -3.20 1.39 -26.35
N ARG A 363 -3.07 2.39 -25.46
CA ARG A 363 -2.49 2.19 -24.12
C ARG A 363 -2.99 3.24 -23.12
N ILE A 364 -4.21 3.03 -22.67
CA ILE A 364 -4.94 3.88 -21.74
C ILE A 364 -4.69 3.38 -20.32
N TYR A 365 -4.20 4.28 -19.46
CA TYR A 365 -3.98 4.00 -18.05
C TYR A 365 -5.25 4.31 -17.26
N MET A 366 -5.57 3.43 -16.32
CA MET A 366 -6.76 3.56 -15.49
C MET A 366 -6.47 4.41 -14.25
N ALA A 367 -7.49 5.14 -13.81
CA ALA A 367 -7.40 5.94 -12.60
C ALA A 367 -7.29 5.03 -11.36
N PRO A 368 -6.73 5.49 -10.22
CA PRO A 368 -6.48 4.68 -9.04
C PRO A 368 -7.75 4.36 -8.19
N PHE A 369 -8.90 4.21 -8.84
CA PHE A 369 -10.19 3.77 -8.29
C PHE A 369 -10.92 2.80 -9.23
N CYS A 370 -10.15 2.04 -10.00
CA CYS A 370 -10.62 1.15 -11.05
C CYS A 370 -10.93 -0.27 -10.52
N GLU A 371 -11.89 -0.98 -11.12
CA GLU A 371 -12.18 -2.40 -10.79
C GLU A 371 -11.43 -3.45 -11.59
N HIS A 372 -10.65 -3.04 -12.58
CA HIS A 372 -10.15 -3.91 -13.65
C HIS A 372 -8.77 -4.49 -13.31
N ASP A 373 -8.71 -5.52 -12.48
CA ASP A 373 -7.47 -6.19 -12.04
C ASP A 373 -6.42 -5.23 -11.47
N CYS A 374 -6.90 -4.37 -10.58
CA CYS A 374 -6.15 -3.26 -10.04
C CYS A 374 -5.65 -3.55 -8.61
N LEU A 375 -4.34 -3.43 -8.41
CA LEU A 375 -3.71 -3.39 -7.09
C LEU A 375 -3.33 -1.95 -6.76
N HIS A 376 -3.87 -1.44 -5.66
CA HIS A 376 -3.65 -0.09 -5.19
C HIS A 376 -2.83 -0.09 -3.91
N THR A 377 -1.91 0.85 -3.78
CA THR A 377 -1.23 1.14 -2.51
C THR A 377 -1.19 2.65 -2.33
N HIS A 378 -1.89 3.14 -1.31
CA HIS A 378 -1.87 4.55 -0.90
C HIS A 378 -1.15 4.68 0.43
N TRP A 379 -0.05 5.43 0.46
CA TRP A 379 0.61 5.81 1.71
C TRP A 379 0.22 7.21 2.14
N ARG A 380 -0.58 7.93 1.36
CA ARG A 380 -1.17 9.21 1.69
C ARG A 380 -2.41 9.46 0.81
N TRP A 381 -3.33 10.28 1.30
CA TRP A 381 -4.45 10.83 0.55
C TRP A 381 -4.42 12.37 0.58
N ALA A 382 -5.12 13.03 -0.36
CA ALA A 382 -5.28 14.48 -0.37
C ALA A 382 -5.83 15.05 0.96
N THR A 383 -5.48 16.31 1.27
CA THR A 383 -5.96 17.04 2.46
C THR A 383 -7.47 17.28 2.49
N SER A 384 -8.11 17.31 1.32
CA SER A 384 -9.56 17.48 1.16
C SER A 384 -10.35 16.24 1.58
N ASN A 385 -9.71 15.08 1.73
CA ASN A 385 -10.37 13.84 2.10
C ASN A 385 -10.58 13.77 3.62
N THR A 386 -11.82 13.98 4.05
CA THR A 386 -12.21 14.10 5.47
C THR A 386 -12.79 12.83 6.08
N VAL A 387 -12.79 11.71 5.36
CA VAL A 387 -13.28 10.42 5.89
C VAL A 387 -12.18 9.67 6.65
N LYS A 388 -12.48 9.24 7.88
CA LYS A 388 -11.50 8.61 8.78
C LYS A 388 -10.70 7.45 8.18
N PRO A 389 -11.27 6.53 7.35
CA PRO A 389 -10.52 5.41 6.79
C PRO A 389 -9.33 5.78 5.89
N VAL A 390 -9.24 7.05 5.45
CA VAL A 390 -8.14 7.53 4.60
C VAL A 390 -7.20 8.50 5.33
N PHE A 391 -7.39 8.68 6.63
CA PHE A 391 -6.54 9.55 7.44
C PHE A 391 -5.14 8.94 7.63
N GLY A 392 -4.15 9.82 7.73
CA GLY A 392 -2.78 9.48 8.04
C GLY A 392 -2.49 9.32 9.53
N TRP A 393 -1.20 9.27 9.82
CA TRP A 393 -0.65 9.00 11.15
C TRP A 393 -0.47 10.29 11.98
N SER A 394 -0.91 10.30 13.23
CA SER A 394 -0.60 11.36 14.20
C SER A 394 0.79 11.17 14.81
N GLN A 395 1.44 12.26 15.23
CA GLN A 395 2.70 12.16 15.99
C GLN A 395 2.49 11.66 17.43
N VAL A 396 1.26 11.82 17.96
CA VAL A 396 0.91 11.44 19.33
C VAL A 396 0.23 10.08 19.32
N SER A 397 0.64 9.20 20.25
CA SER A 397 0.02 7.90 20.52
C SER A 397 -0.48 7.86 21.95
N SER A 398 -1.64 7.25 22.17
CA SER A 398 -2.08 6.84 23.50
C SER A 398 -1.38 5.57 24.00
N ASP A 399 -0.77 4.80 23.09
CA ASP A 399 0.01 3.60 23.41
C ASP A 399 1.51 3.92 23.30
N PRO A 400 2.27 3.88 24.40
CA PRO A 400 3.71 4.19 24.38
C PRO A 400 4.53 3.15 23.59
N ARG A 401 3.95 1.99 23.23
CA ARG A 401 4.59 0.98 22.39
C ARG A 401 4.62 1.36 20.91
N VAL A 402 3.94 2.43 20.49
CA VAL A 402 3.78 2.75 19.07
C VAL A 402 4.15 4.22 18.81
N PRO A 403 4.96 4.52 17.78
CA PRO A 403 5.30 5.89 17.42
C PRO A 403 4.14 6.58 16.70
N GLY A 404 3.18 7.08 17.47
CA GLY A 404 1.98 7.77 16.98
C GLY A 404 0.76 6.86 16.82
N GLN A 405 -0.33 7.39 16.27
CA GLN A 405 -1.56 6.64 16.07
C GLN A 405 -2.03 6.74 14.60
N PRO A 406 -2.37 5.60 13.95
CA PRO A 406 -2.90 5.60 12.58
C PRO A 406 -4.32 6.18 12.49
N TYR A 407 -4.70 6.65 11.30
CA TYR A 407 -6.03 7.18 10.94
C TYR A 407 -6.53 8.33 11.83
N GLN A 408 -5.65 9.30 12.11
CA GLN A 408 -5.96 10.44 12.98
C GLN A 408 -5.93 11.80 12.27
N VAL A 409 -5.12 11.96 11.21
CA VAL A 409 -4.88 13.28 10.60
C VAL A 409 -5.17 13.24 9.10
N ALA A 410 -6.15 14.00 8.64
CA ALA A 410 -6.44 14.16 7.22
C ALA A 410 -5.22 14.70 6.46
N GLY A 411 -4.95 14.16 5.27
CA GLY A 411 -3.83 14.58 4.44
C GLY A 411 -2.43 14.19 4.91
N ALA A 412 -2.26 13.66 6.12
CA ALA A 412 -0.96 13.16 6.57
C ALA A 412 -0.63 11.80 5.91
N PRO A 413 0.65 11.42 5.79
CA PRO A 413 0.99 10.06 5.38
C PRO A 413 0.44 9.00 6.35
N MET A 414 -0.06 7.89 5.82
CA MET A 414 -0.47 6.66 6.50
C MET A 414 0.73 5.80 6.96
N VAL A 415 1.85 6.47 7.19
CA VAL A 415 3.15 5.92 7.57
C VAL A 415 3.52 6.55 8.91
N PRO A 416 4.05 5.79 9.89
CA PRO A 416 4.47 6.33 11.18
C PRO A 416 5.33 7.58 11.07
N ALA A 417 5.14 8.52 12.01
CA ALA A 417 5.71 9.88 11.89
C ALA A 417 7.24 9.92 11.81
N ASN A 418 7.91 8.92 12.38
CA ASN A 418 9.36 8.77 12.43
C ASN A 418 9.94 7.93 11.29
N GLN A 419 9.18 7.66 10.24
CA GLN A 419 9.60 6.82 9.13
C GLN A 419 9.78 7.57 7.81
N SER A 420 10.83 7.21 7.09
CA SER A 420 10.99 7.48 5.66
C SER A 420 10.65 6.24 4.84
N VAL A 421 10.16 6.47 3.63
CA VAL A 421 9.76 5.42 2.69
C VAL A 421 10.29 5.73 1.31
N THR A 422 10.93 4.74 0.71
CA THR A 422 11.38 4.76 -0.68
C THR A 422 10.70 3.62 -1.43
N LEU A 423 10.16 3.92 -2.60
CA LEU A 423 9.59 2.95 -3.52
C LEU A 423 10.56 2.76 -4.69
N THR A 424 10.92 1.52 -4.99
CA THR A 424 11.77 1.18 -6.14
C THR A 424 11.04 0.21 -7.04
N MET A 425 10.80 0.60 -8.29
CA MET A 425 10.25 -0.33 -9.28
C MET A 425 11.29 -1.39 -9.62
N THR A 426 10.89 -2.66 -9.66
CA THR A 426 11.75 -3.80 -10.05
C THR A 426 11.38 -4.36 -11.41
N SER A 427 10.16 -4.09 -11.87
CA SER A 427 9.65 -4.35 -13.22
C SER A 427 8.46 -3.40 -13.49
N PRO A 428 7.83 -3.41 -14.67
CA PRO A 428 6.59 -2.68 -14.91
C PRO A 428 5.44 -3.06 -13.96
N SER A 429 5.43 -4.28 -13.41
CA SER A 429 4.34 -4.81 -12.58
C SER A 429 4.77 -5.11 -11.14
N SER A 430 5.97 -4.72 -10.72
CA SER A 430 6.55 -5.14 -9.44
C SER A 430 7.37 -4.03 -8.80
N PHE A 431 7.28 -3.90 -7.48
CA PHE A 431 7.96 -2.84 -6.73
C PHE A 431 8.48 -3.34 -5.40
N ARG A 432 9.52 -2.68 -4.90
CA ARG A 432 10.04 -2.82 -3.55
C ARG A 432 9.72 -1.57 -2.73
N TYR A 433 9.18 -1.80 -1.54
CA TYR A 433 8.88 -0.80 -0.52
C TYR A 433 9.98 -0.88 0.55
N ASP A 434 10.86 0.12 0.60
CA ASP A 434 11.96 0.23 1.55
C ASP A 434 11.59 1.28 2.60
N ALA A 435 11.46 0.88 3.86
CA ALA A 435 11.11 1.79 4.95
C ALA A 435 12.12 1.73 6.09
N LYS A 436 12.35 2.90 6.68
CA LYS A 436 13.33 3.12 7.73
C LYS A 436 12.70 3.96 8.83
N ALA A 437 12.73 3.46 10.06
CA ALA A 437 12.30 4.18 11.26
C ALA A 437 13.52 4.66 12.03
N VAL A 438 13.45 5.87 12.57
CA VAL A 438 14.48 6.44 13.46
C VAL A 438 13.86 6.86 14.79
N GLY A 439 14.69 7.23 15.77
CA GLY A 439 14.22 7.78 17.06
C GLY A 439 13.26 8.97 16.88
N LYS A 440 12.46 9.24 17.93
CA LYS A 440 11.34 10.17 17.83
C LYS A 440 11.74 11.55 17.31
N ASP A 441 10.91 11.98 16.36
CA ASP A 441 10.71 13.32 15.81
C ASP A 441 11.97 13.92 15.17
N GLY A 442 12.04 13.96 13.84
CA GLY A 442 13.06 14.70 13.08
C GLY A 442 13.14 16.21 13.40
N VAL A 443 12.37 16.67 14.39
CA VAL A 443 12.37 18.00 15.00
C VAL A 443 12.87 17.96 16.45
N ASN A 444 12.54 16.94 17.25
CA ASN A 444 12.92 16.80 18.66
C ASN A 444 13.70 15.51 18.91
N ARG A 445 14.99 15.59 18.57
CA ARG A 445 16.14 14.68 18.78
C ARG A 445 16.04 13.67 19.96
N SER A 446 15.11 12.72 19.99
CA SER A 446 15.42 11.46 20.67
C SER A 446 16.34 10.69 19.73
N PRO A 447 17.61 10.44 20.09
CA PRO A 447 18.57 9.80 19.20
C PRO A 447 18.21 8.33 18.92
N ALA A 448 17.24 7.77 19.64
CA ALA A 448 16.89 6.36 19.59
C ALA A 448 15.38 6.10 19.60
N ILE A 449 15.00 4.98 19.01
CA ILE A 449 13.74 4.26 19.20
C ILE A 449 13.85 3.57 20.57
N PRO A 450 12.97 3.90 21.53
CA PRO A 450 13.02 3.31 22.86
C PRO A 450 12.83 1.79 22.84
N SER A 451 13.50 1.12 23.78
CA SER A 451 13.25 -0.29 24.07
C SER A 451 11.77 -0.57 24.32
N GLY A 452 11.30 -1.74 23.87
CA GLY A 452 9.90 -2.13 24.01
C GLY A 452 8.94 -1.44 23.03
N THR A 453 9.39 -0.48 22.20
CA THR A 453 8.58 0.18 21.17
C THR A 453 8.64 -0.58 19.84
N PHE A 454 7.48 -0.78 19.20
CA PHE A 454 7.38 -1.35 17.87
C PHE A 454 7.73 -0.31 16.79
N SER A 455 8.58 -0.72 15.86
CA SER A 455 8.66 -0.12 14.53
C SER A 455 7.74 -0.90 13.60
N ILE A 456 6.75 -0.23 13.00
CA ILE A 456 5.71 -0.87 12.19
C ILE A 456 5.87 -0.42 10.74
N PHE A 457 6.14 -1.36 9.84
CA PHE A 457 6.35 -1.07 8.42
C PHE A 457 5.18 -1.54 7.58
N PHE A 458 4.89 -0.78 6.52
CA PHE A 458 3.84 -1.02 5.54
C PHE A 458 2.43 -1.20 6.13
N HIS A 459 2.13 -0.48 7.22
CA HIS A 459 0.86 -0.56 7.96
C HIS A 459 -0.39 -0.24 7.12
N HIS A 460 -0.28 0.66 6.14
CA HIS A 460 -1.41 0.98 5.25
C HIS A 460 -1.76 -0.19 4.32
N GLY A 461 -0.80 -1.10 4.09
CA GLY A 461 -0.93 -2.24 3.19
C GLY A 461 -1.26 -1.83 1.76
N MET A 462 -1.93 -2.74 1.07
CA MET A 462 -2.42 -2.57 -0.30
C MET A 462 -3.88 -3.02 -0.35
N ALA A 463 -4.57 -2.69 -1.44
CA ALA A 463 -5.92 -3.19 -1.67
C ALA A 463 -6.10 -3.58 -3.12
N TYR A 464 -6.82 -4.68 -3.31
CA TYR A 464 -7.16 -5.20 -4.61
C TYR A 464 -8.63 -4.94 -4.90
N ALA A 465 -8.91 -4.49 -6.11
CA ALA A 465 -10.27 -4.21 -6.53
C ALA A 465 -11.09 -5.49 -6.69
N ILE A 466 -12.21 -5.58 -5.96
CA ILE A 466 -13.12 -6.72 -6.00
C ILE A 466 -14.40 -6.36 -6.76
N SER A 467 -14.96 -5.18 -6.54
CA SER A 467 -16.12 -4.66 -7.30
C SER A 467 -16.23 -3.15 -7.19
N LEU A 468 -17.02 -2.54 -8.08
CA LEU A 468 -17.54 -1.20 -7.87
C LEU A 468 -18.97 -1.21 -7.31
N SER A 469 -19.29 -0.15 -6.56
CA SER A 469 -20.65 0.17 -6.18
C SER A 469 -21.49 0.54 -7.40
N SER A 470 -22.39 -0.35 -7.83
CA SER A 470 -23.26 -0.15 -9.01
C SER A 470 -24.05 1.16 -8.96
N ALA A 471 -24.59 1.52 -7.79
CA ALA A 471 -25.33 2.77 -7.60
C ALA A 471 -24.46 4.03 -7.77
N LYS A 472 -23.17 3.96 -7.41
CA LYS A 472 -22.26 5.10 -7.56
C LYS A 472 -21.59 5.15 -8.93
N ILE A 473 -21.45 4.01 -9.62
CA ILE A 473 -21.09 4.00 -11.04
C ILE A 473 -22.18 4.71 -11.83
N GLN A 474 -23.46 4.35 -11.63
CA GLN A 474 -24.57 5.03 -12.32
C GLN A 474 -24.57 6.54 -12.08
N PHE A 475 -24.14 6.98 -10.89
CA PHE A 475 -23.95 8.40 -10.61
C PHE A 475 -22.77 8.99 -11.41
N LEU A 476 -21.61 8.33 -11.46
CA LEU A 476 -20.47 8.78 -12.26
C LEU A 476 -20.83 8.85 -13.76
N ASP A 477 -21.54 7.85 -14.26
CA ASP A 477 -22.07 7.76 -15.61
C ASP A 477 -23.01 8.93 -15.89
N GLY A 478 -23.98 9.16 -15.00
CA GLY A 478 -24.90 10.29 -15.10
C GLY A 478 -24.22 11.66 -15.05
N VAL A 479 -23.13 11.81 -14.29
CA VAL A 479 -22.33 13.05 -14.25
C VAL A 479 -21.52 13.23 -15.52
N ILE A 480 -20.92 12.17 -16.05
CA ILE A 480 -20.17 12.22 -17.32
C ILE A 480 -21.14 12.56 -18.46
N ASP A 481 -22.29 11.89 -18.53
CA ASP A 481 -23.33 12.10 -19.54
C ASP A 481 -23.90 13.51 -19.47
N ALA A 482 -24.23 14.01 -18.27
CA ALA A 482 -24.74 15.37 -18.09
C ALA A 482 -23.74 16.44 -18.54
N ASN A 483 -22.43 16.20 -18.37
CA ASN A 483 -21.39 17.12 -18.82
C ASN A 483 -21.16 17.08 -20.33
N ALA A 484 -21.28 15.92 -20.97
CA ALA A 484 -21.25 15.80 -22.43
C ALA A 484 -22.47 16.49 -23.07
N ILE A 485 -23.66 16.29 -22.51
CA ILE A 485 -24.90 16.96 -22.96
C ILE A 485 -24.79 18.48 -22.81
N ARG A 486 -24.26 18.99 -21.69
CA ARG A 486 -24.06 20.43 -21.47
C ARG A 486 -23.11 21.08 -22.50
N ARG A 487 -22.20 20.31 -23.09
CA ARG A 487 -21.26 20.81 -24.11
C ARG A 487 -21.81 20.74 -25.53
N ASN A 488 -23.05 20.30 -25.71
CA ASN A 488 -23.72 20.26 -27.01
C ASN A 488 -22.96 19.41 -28.04
N GLU A 489 -22.33 18.31 -27.60
CA GLU A 489 -21.54 17.42 -28.47
C GLU A 489 -22.45 16.73 -29.52
N PRO A 490 -22.42 17.13 -30.80
CA PRO A 490 -23.30 16.56 -31.82
C PRO A 490 -22.75 15.20 -32.26
N GLY A 491 -23.51 14.12 -32.01
CA GLY A 491 -23.25 12.82 -32.64
C GLY A 491 -22.52 11.77 -31.79
N VAL A 492 -22.26 12.04 -30.50
CA VAL A 492 -21.87 10.98 -29.57
C VAL A 492 -23.11 10.16 -29.25
N GLY A 493 -23.40 9.14 -30.06
CA GLY A 493 -24.43 8.17 -29.72
C GLY A 493 -24.17 7.64 -28.31
N ALA A 494 -25.22 7.44 -27.52
CA ALA A 494 -25.16 6.94 -26.15
C ALA A 494 -24.26 5.67 -25.98
N THR A 495 -23.95 4.98 -27.07
CA THR A 495 -23.05 3.83 -27.16
C THR A 495 -21.56 4.14 -26.97
N ALA A 496 -21.03 5.29 -27.41
CA ALA A 496 -19.59 5.59 -27.26
C ALA A 496 -19.19 5.91 -25.80
N MET A 497 -20.13 6.43 -25.00
CA MET A 497 -19.94 6.70 -23.57
C MET A 497 -19.98 5.45 -22.69
N LEU A 498 -20.40 4.30 -23.24
CA LEU A 498 -20.40 3.00 -22.55
C LEU A 498 -19.03 2.30 -22.59
N HIS A 499 -18.07 2.78 -23.40
CA HIS A 499 -16.75 2.14 -23.48
C HIS A 499 -15.82 2.65 -22.38
N THR A 500 -15.59 1.80 -21.38
CA THR A 500 -14.68 2.04 -20.24
C THR A 500 -13.30 2.61 -20.62
N PRO A 501 -12.60 2.15 -21.70
CA PRO A 501 -11.33 2.74 -22.07
C PRO A 501 -11.44 4.23 -22.42
N ILE A 502 -12.45 4.61 -23.21
CA ILE A 502 -12.67 6.01 -23.61
C ILE A 502 -12.98 6.86 -22.39
N ARG A 503 -13.74 6.34 -21.43
CA ARG A 503 -13.97 7.02 -20.15
C ARG A 503 -12.66 7.35 -19.43
N TYR A 504 -11.76 6.38 -19.25
CA TYR A 504 -10.47 6.65 -18.59
C TYR A 504 -9.59 7.60 -19.39
N TRP A 505 -9.59 7.50 -20.72
CA TRP A 505 -8.87 8.43 -21.58
C TRP A 505 -9.40 9.87 -21.41
N ARG A 506 -10.72 10.05 -21.41
CA ARG A 506 -11.37 11.36 -21.19
C ARG A 506 -11.09 11.91 -19.80
N LEU A 507 -11.18 11.08 -18.75
CA LEU A 507 -10.81 11.47 -17.38
C LEU A 507 -9.37 11.97 -17.31
N ARG A 508 -8.45 11.36 -18.06
CA ARG A 508 -7.04 11.73 -18.04
C ARG A 508 -6.72 13.02 -18.80
N PHE A 509 -7.34 13.21 -19.96
CA PHE A 509 -6.94 14.28 -20.87
C PHE A 509 -7.93 15.46 -20.90
N GLY A 510 -9.16 15.32 -20.42
CA GLY A 510 -10.13 16.41 -20.34
C GLY A 510 -10.45 17.03 -21.70
N GLY A 511 -11.03 16.26 -22.62
CA GLY A 511 -11.37 16.76 -23.96
C GLY A 511 -12.68 16.23 -24.49
N ASP A 512 -13.30 17.03 -25.34
CA ASP A 512 -14.42 16.67 -26.23
C ASP A 512 -13.88 15.80 -27.40
N ASP A 513 -14.75 15.10 -28.13
CA ASP A 513 -14.33 14.19 -29.23
C ASP A 513 -13.56 14.87 -30.36
N ILE A 514 -13.64 16.21 -30.48
CA ILE A 514 -12.86 17.01 -31.42
C ILE A 514 -11.34 16.79 -31.23
N PHE A 515 -10.89 16.49 -30.00
CA PHE A 515 -9.48 16.28 -29.68
C PHE A 515 -8.95 14.90 -30.10
N LEU A 516 -9.80 13.93 -30.44
CA LEU A 516 -9.36 12.63 -30.95
C LEU A 516 -8.72 12.72 -32.34
N THR A 517 -8.88 13.86 -33.03
CA THR A 517 -8.35 14.08 -34.38
C THR A 517 -7.03 14.88 -34.42
N ASP A 518 -6.57 15.42 -33.30
CA ASP A 518 -5.42 16.34 -33.23
C ASP A 518 -4.31 15.78 -32.32
N ALA A 519 -3.45 14.94 -32.91
CA ALA A 519 -2.36 14.26 -32.20
C ALA A 519 -1.32 15.22 -31.59
N ASP A 520 -1.16 16.43 -32.15
CA ASP A 520 -0.18 17.39 -31.66
C ASP A 520 -0.57 17.97 -30.30
N LYS A 521 -1.87 18.24 -30.08
CA LYS A 521 -2.39 18.67 -28.78
C LYS A 521 -2.25 17.60 -27.71
N VAL A 522 -2.41 16.32 -28.08
CA VAL A 522 -2.21 15.19 -27.15
C VAL A 522 -0.73 15.05 -26.78
N ASN A 523 0.16 15.21 -27.75
CA ASN A 523 1.62 15.20 -27.51
C ASN A 523 2.06 16.37 -26.62
N GLU A 524 1.48 17.56 -26.80
CA GLU A 524 1.74 18.72 -25.94
C GLU A 524 1.32 18.44 -24.49
N ARG A 525 0.14 17.84 -24.28
CA ARG A 525 -0.33 17.39 -22.95
C ARG A 525 0.66 16.42 -22.30
N GLN A 526 1.19 15.46 -23.04
CA GLN A 526 2.15 14.49 -22.49
C GLN A 526 3.49 15.13 -22.08
N LYS A 527 3.97 16.14 -22.84
CA LYS A 527 5.24 16.83 -22.55
C LYS A 527 5.21 17.58 -21.23
N VAL A 528 4.09 18.21 -20.88
CA VAL A 528 3.93 18.97 -19.63
C VAL A 528 4.11 18.07 -18.41
N VAL A 529 3.47 16.89 -18.41
CA VAL A 529 3.55 15.91 -17.31
C VAL A 529 5.01 15.46 -17.08
N SER A 530 5.82 15.40 -18.13
CA SER A 530 7.22 14.99 -18.01
C SER A 530 8.13 16.01 -17.31
N ARG A 531 7.78 17.31 -17.30
CA ARG A 531 8.62 18.37 -16.69
C ARG A 531 8.58 18.35 -15.16
N ALA A 532 7.46 17.92 -14.57
CA ALA A 532 7.34 17.70 -13.12
C ALA A 532 8.32 16.64 -12.60
N LYS A 533 8.70 15.66 -13.45
CA LYS A 533 9.65 14.58 -13.10
C LYS A 533 11.03 15.09 -12.68
N LEU A 534 11.50 16.18 -13.30
CA LEU A 534 12.81 16.77 -13.00
C LEU A 534 12.82 17.47 -11.64
N LEU A 535 11.72 18.13 -11.28
CA LEU A 535 11.61 18.84 -9.99
C LEU A 535 11.46 17.87 -8.82
N ALA A 536 10.73 16.76 -9.00
CA ALA A 536 10.56 15.73 -7.97
C ALA A 536 11.85 14.93 -7.67
N ARG A 537 12.76 14.79 -8.64
CA ARG A 537 14.05 14.10 -8.48
C ARG A 537 15.17 14.98 -7.95
N ALA A 538 15.04 16.31 -8.05
CA ALA A 538 16.10 17.26 -7.72
C ALA A 538 16.07 17.76 -6.26
N SER A 539 15.07 17.38 -5.45
CA SER A 539 15.10 17.65 -4.00
C SER A 539 16.05 16.67 -3.29
N PRO A 540 17.11 17.15 -2.62
CA PRO A 540 18.08 16.32 -1.90
C PRO A 540 17.48 15.38 -0.84
#